data_AF-C7RAU5-F1
#
_entry.id   AF-C7RAU5-F1
#
_cell.length_a   1.000
_cell.length_b   1.000
_cell.length_c   1.000
_cell.angle_alpha   90.00
_cell.angle_beta   90.00
_cell.angle_gamma   90.00
#
_symmetry.space_group_name_H-M   'P 1'
#
loop_
_entity.id
_entity.type
_entity.pdbx_description
1 polymer ?
#
loop_
_entity_poly.entity_id
_entity_poly.type
_entity_poly.pdbx_seq_one_letter_code
_entity_poly.pdbx_strand_id
1 'polypeptide(L)' 'MNPIEYIITSRMPRGWKIISLSFAMALFIGLPLLWASAFLPEGGFQVFAGLAALFIVIAGLISMIGGFIVLLVDIYRS' A
#
# COMPACT_ATOMS: atom_id res chain seq x y z
N MET A 1 3.78 -9.58 19.24
CA MET A 1 3.36 -9.87 17.86
C MET A 1 3.61 -8.64 17.01
N ASN A 2 4.21 -8.81 15.83
CA ASN A 2 4.44 -7.72 14.88
C ASN A 2 3.10 -7.37 14.20
N PRO A 3 2.73 -6.08 13.99
CA PRO A 3 1.44 -5.70 13.39
C PRO A 3 1.14 -6.36 12.03
N ILE A 4 2.17 -6.59 11.21
CA ILE A 4 2.05 -7.27 9.91
C ILE A 4 1.63 -8.73 10.10
N GLU A 5 2.27 -9.40 11.05
CA GLU A 5 2.01 -10.81 11.36
C GLU A 5 0.57 -10.99 11.87
N TYR A 6 0.10 -10.07 12.73
CA TYR A 6 -1.28 -10.05 13.20
C TYR A 6 -2.29 -9.97 12.04
N ILE A 7 -2.07 -9.08 11.06
CA ILE A 7 -2.95 -8.94 9.89
C ILE A 7 -2.99 -10.24 9.08
N ILE A 8 -1.82 -10.85 8.84
CA ILE A 8 -1.70 -12.09 8.06
C ILE A 8 -2.42 -13.25 8.76
N THR A 9 -2.25 -13.40 10.07
CA THR A 9 -2.83 -14.52 10.85
C THR A 9 -4.28 -14.29 11.30
N SER A 10 -4.81 -13.07 11.16
CA SER A 10 -6.17 -12.74 11.57
C SER A 10 -7.22 -13.58 10.82
N ARG A 11 -8.38 -13.84 11.45
CA ARG A 11 -9.54 -14.48 10.80
C ARG A 11 -10.27 -13.57 9.81
N MET A 12 -9.71 -12.42 9.46
CA MET A 12 -10.32 -11.47 8.54
C MET A 12 -10.42 -12.06 7.11
N PRO A 13 -11.43 -11.66 6.33
CA PRO A 13 -11.52 -11.98 4.91
C PRO A 13 -10.25 -11.56 4.16
N ARG A 14 -9.87 -12.31 3.13
CA ARG A 14 -8.60 -12.10 2.43
C ARG A 14 -8.52 -10.70 1.81
N GLY A 15 -9.64 -10.22 1.28
CA GLY A 15 -9.74 -8.86 0.73
C GLY A 15 -9.39 -7.77 1.74
N TRP A 16 -9.83 -7.88 3.00
CA TRP A 16 -9.48 -6.92 4.06
C TRP A 16 -7.98 -6.90 4.39
N LYS A 17 -7.32 -8.06 4.33
CA LYS A 17 -5.86 -8.15 4.53
C LYS A 17 -5.11 -7.44 3.42
N ILE A 18 -5.53 -7.64 2.17
CA ILE A 18 -4.93 -6.96 1.02
C ILE A 18 -5.12 -5.45 1.13
N ILE A 19 -6.35 -4.99 1.38
CA ILE A 19 -6.65 -3.55 1.50
C ILE A 19 -5.82 -2.90 2.61
N SER A 20 -5.77 -3.51 3.80
CA SER A 20 -5.04 -2.94 4.94
C SER A 20 -3.53 -2.91 4.72
N LEU A 21 -2.94 -3.97 4.14
CA LEU A 21 -1.51 -4.00 3.81
C LEU A 21 -1.15 -2.98 2.73
N SER A 22 -1.96 -2.88 1.68
CA SER A 22 -1.75 -1.92 0.60
C SER A 22 -1.89 -0.48 1.08
N PHE A 23 -2.87 -0.21 1.94
CA PHE A 23 -3.03 1.08 2.59
C PHE A 23 -1.82 1.43 3.47
N ALA A 24 -1.35 0.48 4.29
CA ALA A 24 -0.17 0.70 5.14
C ALA A 24 1.08 0.99 4.32
N MET A 25 1.31 0.27 3.20
CA MET A 25 2.44 0.58 2.31
C MET A 25 2.34 1.98 1.70
N ALA A 26 1.17 2.37 1.21
CA ALA A 26 1.00 3.71 0.64
C ALA A 26 1.18 4.81 1.70
N LEU A 27 0.63 4.61 2.91
CA LEU A 27 0.64 5.60 3.99
C LEU A 27 2.00 5.73 4.68
N PHE A 28 2.69 4.62 4.95
CA PHE A 28 3.93 4.63 5.74
C PHE A 28 5.21 4.59 4.89
N ILE A 29 5.10 4.23 3.61
CA ILE A 29 6.26 4.20 2.71
C ILE A 29 6.06 5.22 1.60
N GLY A 30 5.01 5.09 0.80
CA GLY A 30 4.78 5.95 -0.37
C GLY A 30 4.71 7.45 -0.03
N LEU A 31 3.82 7.82 0.88
CA LEU A 31 3.59 9.21 1.30
C LEU A 31 4.82 9.87 1.95
N PRO A 32 5.50 9.23 2.93
CA PRO A 32 6.73 9.77 3.51
C PRO A 32 7.85 9.89 2.48
N LEU A 33 7.97 8.95 1.54
CA LEU A 33 8.98 9.02 0.49
C LEU A 33 8.70 10.18 -0.48
N LEU A 34 7.43 10.41 -0.82
CA LEU A 34 6.97 11.56 -1.61
C LEU A 34 7.30 12.87 -0.89
N TRP A 35 6.96 12.97 0.39
CA TRP A 35 7.25 14.15 1.20
C TRP A 35 8.75 14.38 1.34
N ALA A 36 9.54 13.34 1.63
CA ALA A 36 10.99 13.43 1.74
C ALA A 36 11.65 13.83 0.41
N SER A 37 11.10 13.39 -0.72
CA SER A 37 11.62 13.75 -2.03
C SER A 37 11.56 15.25 -2.31
N ALA A 38 10.63 15.98 -1.68
CA ALA A 38 10.53 17.43 -1.82
C ALA A 38 11.71 18.20 -1.17
N PHE A 39 12.44 17.57 -0.26
CA PHE A 39 13.59 18.18 0.44
C PHE A 39 14.94 17.75 -0.15
N LEU A 40 14.95 16.90 -1.18
CA LEU A 40 16.17 16.48 -1.85
C LEU A 40 16.64 17.58 -2.81
N PRO A 41 17.97 17.78 -2.98
CA PRO A 41 18.51 18.70 -3.96
C PRO A 41 18.03 18.36 -5.38
N GLU A 42 17.77 19.40 -6.17
CA GLU A 42 17.34 19.26 -7.56
C GLU A 42 18.35 18.44 -8.36
N GLY A 43 17.88 17.35 -8.96
CA GLY A 43 18.71 16.42 -9.71
C GLY A 43 18.10 15.03 -9.84
N GLY A 44 18.87 14.10 -10.41
CA GLY A 44 18.38 12.74 -10.68
C GLY A 44 17.86 12.04 -9.43
N PHE A 45 18.51 12.22 -8.28
CA PHE A 45 18.14 11.54 -7.04
C PHE A 45 16.73 11.94 -6.53
N GLN A 46 16.38 13.23 -6.65
CA GLN A 46 15.03 13.72 -6.33
C GLN A 46 13.98 13.08 -7.25
N VAL A 47 14.27 13.03 -8.56
CA VAL A 47 13.34 12.46 -9.56
C VAL A 47 13.12 10.96 -9.32
N PHE A 48 14.19 10.19 -9.06
CA PHE A 48 14.07 8.76 -8.75
C PHE A 48 13.28 8.50 -7.46
N ALA A 49 13.55 9.27 -6.39
CA ALA A 49 12.80 9.16 -5.15
C ALA A 49 11.31 9.49 -5.35
N GLY A 50 11.00 10.55 -6.09
CA GLY A 50 9.64 10.92 -6.45
C GLY A 50 8.92 9.84 -7.26
N LEU A 51 9.58 9.27 -8.27
CA LEU A 51 9.03 8.18 -9.09
C LEU A 51 8.82 6.89 -8.28
N ALA A 52 9.77 6.52 -7.42
CA ALA A 52 9.63 5.36 -6.54
C ALA A 52 8.45 5.52 -5.58
N ALA A 53 8.30 6.71 -5.00
CA ALA A 53 7.17 7.03 -4.13
C ALA A 53 5.84 6.93 -4.89
N LEU A 54 5.77 7.52 -6.08
CA LEU A 54 4.59 7.46 -6.96
C LEU A 54 4.23 6.01 -7.31
N PHE A 55 5.22 5.19 -7.65
CA PHE A 55 5.02 3.77 -7.95
C PHE A 55 4.43 3.02 -6.75
N ILE A 56 4.96 3.23 -5.55
CA ILE A 56 4.45 2.59 -4.33
C ILE A 56 3.01 3.01 -4.03
N VAL A 57 2.68 4.30 -4.17
CA VAL A 57 1.32 4.79 -3.96
C VAL A 57 0.35 4.21 -4.99
N ILE A 58 0.71 4.23 -6.28
CA ILE A 58 -0.14 3.69 -7.36
C ILE A 58 -0.32 2.18 -7.19
N ALA A 59 0.75 1.44 -6.94
CA ALA A 59 0.68 0.00 -6.69
C ALA A 59 -0.18 -0.32 -5.47
N GLY A 60 -0.08 0.47 -4.41
CA GLY A 60 -0.95 0.39 -3.24
C GLY A 60 -2.42 0.59 -3.59
N LEU A 61 -2.76 1.63 -4.35
CA LEU A 61 -4.14 1.90 -4.77
C LEU A 61 -4.72 0.79 -5.66
N ILE A 62 -3.97 0.32 -6.65
CA ILE A 62 -4.38 -0.81 -7.51
C ILE A 62 -4.63 -2.06 -6.67
N SER A 63 -3.73 -2.34 -5.72
CA SER A 63 -3.86 -3.48 -4.83
C SER A 63 -5.05 -3.35 -3.87
N MET A 64 -5.39 -2.14 -3.41
CA MET A 64 -6.61 -1.89 -2.64
C MET A 64 -7.87 -2.17 -3.47
N ILE A 65 -7.91 -1.74 -4.73
CA ILE A 65 -9.03 -2.04 -5.64
C ILE A 65 -9.14 -3.56 -5.85
N GLY A 66 -8.02 -4.24 -6.11
CA GLY A 66 -7.99 -5.71 -6.23
C GLY A 66 -8.44 -6.40 -4.94
N GLY A 67 -7.99 -5.93 -3.79
CA GLY A 67 -8.42 -6.42 -2.47
C GLY A 67 -9.91 -6.22 -2.23
N PHE A 68 -10.49 -5.11 -2.70
CA PHE A 68 -11.93 -4.86 -2.64
C PHE A 68 -12.71 -5.82 -3.54
N ILE A 69 -12.24 -6.09 -4.75
CA ILE A 69 -12.86 -7.09 -5.64
C ILE A 69 -12.84 -8.48 -4.98
N VAL A 70 -11.70 -8.88 -4.40
CA VAL A 70 -11.58 -10.15 -3.66
C VAL A 70 -12.55 -10.18 -2.47
N LEU A 71 -12.69 -9.07 -1.75
CA LEU A 71 -13.64 -8.97 -0.65
C LEU A 71 -15.08 -9.17 -1.12
N LEU A 72 -15.48 -8.55 -2.23
CA LEU A 72 -16.81 -8.72 -2.80
C LEU A 72 -17.06 -10.16 -3.24
N VAL A 73 -16.07 -10.81 -3.85
CA VAL A 73 -16.16 -12.22 -4.26
C VAL A 73 -16.27 -13.15 -3.04
N ASP A 74 -15.48 -12.90 -1.99
CA ASP A 74 -15.54 -13.67 -0.75
C ASP A 74 -16.92 -13.55 -0.09
N ILE A 75 -17.51 -12.34 -0.07
CA ILE A 75 -18.86 -12.09 0.47
C ILE A 75 -19.93 -12.74 -0.39
N TYR A 76 -19.83 -12.64 -1.73
CA TYR A 76 -20.84 -13.18 -2.64
C TYR A 76 -20.86 -14.71 -2.70
N ARG A 77 -19.73 -15.36 -2.39
CA ARG A 77 -19.59 -16.83 -2.35
C ARG A 77 -19.77 -17.43 -0.95
N SER A 78 -19.93 -16.62 0.09
CA SER A 78 -20.23 -17.06 1.47
C SER A 78 -21.74 -17.08 1.71
#